data_AF-A0A3B9S0P6-F1
#
_entry.id   AF-A0A3B9S0P6-F1
#
_cell.length_a   1.000
_cell.length_b   1.000
_cell.length_c   1.000
_cell.angle_alpha   90.00
_cell.angle_beta   90.00
_cell.angle_gamma   90.00
#
_symmetry.space_group_name_H-M   'P 1'
#
loop_
_entity.id
_entity.type
_entity.pdbx_description
1 polymer ?
#
loop_
_entity_poly.entity_id
_entity_poly.type
_entity_poly.pdbx_seq_one_letter_code
_entity_poly.pdbx_strand_id
1 'polypeptide(L)'
;MVLAGPTEAILKVHDSLKEKKYTVIKLPVSAAFHTPLVGHAQKPFSKAIREVKFKKAIIPVYSNATAKAYPTSARAIQKQLETHILNSVRFREEIENIYGDGGRIFIEFGPKNVLTKLVENILSEKDFSAIALNENPKKDSDLLYREAIVKLCVLGLPLQNHDPYALPNKEIPENKSALSVRLNGTNYISEATKNDYENTLNDGFKVKNLVTSESKSESNSNKGS
;
A
#
# COMPACT_ATOMS: atom_id res chain seq x y z
N MET A 1 -0.92 -23.12 13.04
CA MET A 1 -0.07 -23.34 14.24
C MET A 1 1.38 -23.35 13.80
N VAL A 2 2.28 -22.71 14.54
CA VAL A 2 3.73 -22.73 14.25
C VAL A 2 4.40 -23.60 15.31
N LEU A 3 5.23 -24.55 14.87
CA LEU A 3 5.98 -25.44 15.74
C LEU A 3 7.47 -25.12 15.59
N ALA A 4 8.18 -24.99 16.71
CA ALA A 4 9.61 -24.73 16.75
C ALA A 4 10.29 -25.69 17.74
N GLY A 5 11.48 -26.17 17.40
CA GLY A 5 12.21 -27.18 18.15
C GLY A 5 13.46 -27.66 17.42
N PRO A 6 14.18 -28.67 17.95
CA PRO A 6 15.33 -29.27 17.27
C PRO A 6 14.95 -29.76 15.88
N THR A 7 15.87 -29.62 14.91
CA THR A 7 15.64 -29.94 13.50
C THR A 7 15.08 -31.36 13.33
N GLU A 8 15.64 -32.35 14.02
CA GLU A 8 15.20 -33.74 13.94
C GLU A 8 13.75 -33.95 14.44
N ALA A 9 13.37 -33.26 15.52
CA ALA A 9 12.02 -33.34 16.07
C ALA A 9 10.99 -32.68 15.14
N ILE A 10 11.33 -31.51 14.57
CA ILE A 10 10.46 -30.81 13.61
C ILE A 10 10.30 -31.60 12.32
N LEU A 11 11.34 -32.31 11.84
CA LEU A 11 11.24 -33.19 10.68
C LEU A 11 10.28 -34.36 10.94
N LYS A 12 10.41 -35.05 12.09
CA LYS A 12 9.48 -36.13 12.46
C LYS A 12 8.03 -35.67 12.52
N VAL A 13 7.78 -34.49 13.10
CA VAL A 13 6.42 -33.92 13.17
C VAL A 13 5.94 -33.49 11.79
N HIS A 14 6.80 -32.90 10.96
CA HIS A 14 6.48 -32.55 9.58
C HIS A 14 6.01 -33.78 8.78
N ASP A 15 6.74 -34.89 8.88
CA ASP A 15 6.43 -36.11 8.13
C ASP A 15 5.12 -36.74 8.62
N SER A 16 4.92 -36.83 9.95
CA SER A 16 3.67 -37.34 10.53
C SER A 16 2.45 -36.48 10.17
N LEU A 17 2.61 -35.15 10.08
CA LEU A 17 1.53 -34.25 9.67
C LEU A 17 1.24 -34.34 8.17
N LYS A 18 2.28 -34.54 7.34
CA LYS A 18 2.10 -34.79 5.90
C LYS A 18 1.38 -36.11 5.62
N GLU A 19 1.70 -37.18 6.35
CA GLU A 19 1.00 -38.47 6.26
C GLU A 19 -0.50 -38.31 6.55
N LYS A 20 -0.85 -37.43 7.49
CA LYS A 20 -2.24 -37.06 7.83
C LYS A 20 -2.87 -36.05 6.86
N LYS A 21 -2.22 -35.75 5.73
CA LYS A 21 -2.65 -34.81 4.68
C LYS A 21 -2.82 -33.36 5.14
N TYR A 22 -2.15 -32.96 6.23
CA TYR A 22 -2.08 -31.55 6.62
C TYR A 22 -1.06 -30.79 5.75
N THR A 23 -1.36 -29.53 5.42
CA THR A 23 -0.40 -28.65 4.77
C THR A 23 0.67 -28.20 5.77
N VAL A 24 1.92 -28.60 5.55
CA VAL A 24 3.07 -28.22 6.39
C VAL A 24 4.06 -27.42 5.55
N ILE A 25 4.41 -26.22 6.00
CA ILE A 25 5.35 -25.32 5.33
C ILE A 25 6.55 -25.09 6.27
N LYS A 26 7.76 -25.39 5.80
CA LYS A 26 8.99 -25.10 6.53
C LYS A 26 9.31 -23.61 6.39
N LEU A 27 9.46 -22.92 7.52
CA LEU A 27 9.86 -21.51 7.53
C LEU A 27 11.39 -21.39 7.47
N PRO A 28 11.97 -20.59 6.55
CA PRO A 28 13.40 -20.33 6.48
C PRO A 28 13.79 -19.31 7.56
N VAL A 29 13.88 -19.75 8.80
CA VAL A 29 14.36 -18.95 9.93
C VAL A 29 15.63 -19.56 10.51
N SER A 30 16.63 -18.72 10.77
CA SER A 30 17.98 -19.11 11.20
C SER A 30 18.07 -19.45 12.70
N ALA A 31 17.05 -19.17 13.49
CA ALA A 31 17.02 -19.45 14.91
C ALA A 31 15.77 -20.24 15.29
N ALA A 32 15.97 -21.38 15.95
CA ALA A 32 14.89 -22.12 16.61
C ALA A 32 14.50 -21.36 17.89
N PHE A 33 13.72 -20.30 17.74
CA PHE A 33 13.06 -19.61 18.84
C PHE A 33 12.26 -20.66 19.63
N HIS A 34 12.43 -20.72 20.96
CA HIS A 34 11.92 -21.75 21.88
C HIS A 34 12.73 -23.06 22.04
N THR A 35 14.03 -23.08 21.68
CA THR A 35 14.97 -24.13 22.12
C THR A 35 15.78 -23.66 23.35
N PRO A 36 16.39 -24.58 24.15
CA PRO A 36 17.25 -24.21 25.28
C PRO A 36 18.38 -23.22 24.92
N LEU A 37 18.76 -23.16 23.63
CA LEU A 37 19.71 -22.19 23.06
C LEU A 37 19.28 -20.73 23.24
N VAL A 38 17.97 -20.44 23.31
CA VAL A 38 17.43 -19.09 23.54
C VAL A 38 17.54 -18.67 25.02
N GLY A 39 17.69 -19.61 25.95
CA GLY A 39 17.91 -19.32 27.36
C GLY A 39 19.15 -18.44 27.60
N HIS A 40 20.20 -18.60 26.79
CA HIS A 40 21.38 -17.75 26.83
C HIS A 40 21.10 -16.30 26.41
N ALA A 41 20.14 -16.07 25.51
CA ALA A 41 19.74 -14.73 25.06
C ALA A 41 18.81 -14.02 26.06
N GLN A 42 18.15 -14.76 26.96
CA GLN A 42 17.23 -14.19 27.93
C GLN A 42 17.93 -13.28 28.95
N LYS A 43 19.10 -13.67 29.47
CA LYS A 43 19.88 -12.83 30.41
C LYS A 43 20.29 -11.47 29.82
N PRO A 44 20.97 -11.41 28.65
CA PRO A 44 21.34 -10.12 28.04
C PRO A 44 20.11 -9.31 27.64
N PHE A 45 19.03 -9.95 27.17
CA PHE A 45 17.78 -9.27 26.85
C PHE A 45 17.13 -8.64 28.09
N SER A 46 17.00 -9.40 29.19
CA SER A 46 16.47 -8.89 30.46
C SER A 46 17.32 -7.73 30.99
N LYS A 47 18.65 -7.81 30.89
CA LYS A 47 19.55 -6.70 31.25
C LYS A 47 19.27 -5.45 30.41
N ALA A 48 19.17 -5.57 29.09
CA ALA A 48 18.86 -4.44 28.21
C ALA A 48 17.48 -3.84 28.52
N ILE A 49 16.47 -4.66 28.77
CA ILE A 49 15.13 -4.20 29.17
C ILE A 49 15.13 -3.44 30.50
N ARG A 50 16.03 -3.78 31.44
CA ARG A 50 16.18 -3.05 32.71
C ARG A 50 16.74 -1.66 32.56
N GLU A 51 17.53 -1.42 31.52
CA GLU A 51 18.15 -0.13 31.23
C GLU A 51 17.17 0.84 30.53
N VAL A 52 16.05 0.34 30.01
CA VAL A 52 15.02 1.14 29.33
C VAL A 52 14.03 1.76 30.32
N LYS A 53 13.72 3.05 30.12
CA LYS A 53 12.66 3.75 30.85
C LYS A 53 11.31 3.56 30.16
N PHE A 54 10.43 2.77 30.77
CA PHE A 54 9.06 2.58 30.28
C PHE A 54 8.15 3.74 30.68
N LYS A 55 7.36 4.21 29.72
CA LYS A 55 6.26 5.16 29.95
C LYS A 55 4.93 4.44 29.82
N LYS A 56 3.87 5.03 30.37
CA LYS A 56 2.50 4.57 30.16
C LYS A 56 2.18 4.63 28.65
N ALA A 57 1.65 3.55 28.10
CA ALA A 57 1.21 3.52 26.72
C ALA A 57 0.00 4.46 26.53
N ILE A 58 0.05 5.27 25.47
CA ILE A 58 -1.04 6.22 25.12
C ILE A 58 -2.21 5.47 24.49
N ILE A 59 -1.89 4.42 23.73
CA ILE A 59 -2.84 3.49 23.12
C ILE A 59 -2.62 2.08 23.72
N PRO A 60 -3.66 1.24 23.81
CA PRO A 60 -3.50 -0.15 24.24
C PRO A 60 -2.49 -0.88 23.35
N VAL A 61 -1.50 -1.51 23.97
CA VAL A 61 -0.53 -2.38 23.28
C VAL A 61 -0.81 -3.79 23.76
N TYR A 62 -1.02 -4.74 22.86
CA TYR A 62 -1.24 -6.14 23.22
C TYR A 62 0.10 -6.88 23.31
N SER A 63 0.16 -7.86 24.21
CA SER A 63 1.33 -8.70 24.36
C SER A 63 1.10 -10.04 23.67
N ASN A 64 1.98 -10.40 22.74
CA ASN A 64 1.93 -11.72 22.10
C ASN A 64 2.04 -12.88 23.11
N ALA A 65 2.59 -12.65 24.31
CA ALA A 65 2.75 -13.69 25.33
C ALA A 65 1.44 -13.94 26.11
N THR A 66 0.66 -12.90 26.40
CA THR A 66 -0.59 -13.00 27.18
C THR A 66 -1.85 -12.91 26.33
N ALA A 67 -1.72 -12.50 25.06
CA ALA A 67 -2.82 -12.12 24.17
C ALA A 67 -3.70 -10.98 24.71
N LYS A 68 -3.25 -10.24 25.72
CA LYS A 68 -3.99 -9.16 26.40
C LYS A 68 -3.22 -7.86 26.33
N ALA A 69 -3.93 -6.75 26.48
CA ALA A 69 -3.32 -5.44 26.64
C ALA A 69 -2.31 -5.44 27.81
N TYR A 70 -1.17 -4.80 27.59
CA TYR A 70 -0.18 -4.54 28.62
C TYR A 70 -0.80 -3.72 29.76
N PRO A 71 -0.41 -3.98 31.02
CA PRO A 71 -0.83 -3.19 32.17
C PRO A 71 -0.31 -1.76 32.05
N THR A 72 -0.95 -0.84 32.77
CA THR A 72 -0.58 0.58 32.75
C THR A 72 0.68 0.90 33.53
N SER A 73 1.14 0.00 34.42
CA SER A 73 2.32 0.23 35.25
C SER A 73 3.61 -0.15 34.53
N ALA A 74 4.55 0.79 34.47
CA ALA A 74 5.86 0.61 33.82
C ALA A 74 6.60 -0.64 34.32
N ARG A 75 6.54 -0.90 35.64
CA ARG A 75 7.18 -2.07 36.26
C ARG A 75 6.56 -3.40 35.80
N ALA A 76 5.25 -3.45 35.59
CA ALA A 76 4.60 -4.67 35.13
C ALA A 76 4.85 -4.91 33.63
N ILE A 77 4.88 -3.85 32.81
CA ILE A 77 5.29 -3.92 31.39
C ILE A 77 6.71 -4.50 31.30
N GLN A 78 7.65 -3.93 32.06
CA GLN A 78 9.04 -4.37 32.07
C GLN A 78 9.15 -5.85 32.45
N LYS A 79 8.49 -6.27 33.55
CA LYS A 79 8.50 -7.68 33.99
C LYS A 79 7.96 -8.63 32.92
N GLN A 80 6.87 -8.26 32.24
CA GLN A 80 6.34 -9.08 31.15
C GLN A 80 7.31 -9.16 29.97
N LEU A 81 7.90 -8.04 29.56
CA LEU A 81 8.88 -8.00 28.47
C LEU A 81 10.12 -8.83 28.77
N GLU A 82 10.69 -8.75 29.98
CA GLU A 82 11.89 -9.55 30.37
C GLU A 82 11.71 -11.06 30.13
N THR A 83 10.48 -11.56 30.22
CA THR A 83 10.16 -12.98 30.01
C THR A 83 9.64 -13.30 28.61
N HIS A 84 9.38 -12.28 27.77
CA HIS A 84 8.70 -12.44 26.49
C HIS A 84 9.43 -13.38 25.53
N ILE A 85 10.76 -13.32 25.47
CA ILE A 85 11.56 -14.16 24.56
C ILE A 85 11.42 -15.67 24.83
N LEU A 86 10.95 -16.03 26.03
CA LEU A 86 10.72 -17.42 26.41
C LEU A 86 9.28 -17.88 26.10
N ASN A 87 8.35 -16.94 25.93
CA ASN A 87 6.94 -17.24 25.76
C ASN A 87 6.57 -17.39 24.29
N SER A 88 5.70 -18.34 23.98
CA SER A 88 5.15 -18.52 22.64
C SER A 88 4.28 -17.33 22.22
N VAL A 89 4.26 -17.05 20.91
CA VAL A 89 3.43 -16.00 20.29
C VAL A 89 1.99 -16.50 20.13
N ARG A 90 1.06 -15.93 20.90
CA ARG A 90 -0.38 -16.25 20.90
C ARG A 90 -1.17 -15.35 19.93
N PHE A 91 -0.70 -15.23 18.69
CA PHE A 91 -1.23 -14.29 17.71
C PHE A 91 -2.73 -14.46 17.42
N ARG A 92 -3.22 -15.71 17.28
CA ARG A 92 -4.66 -15.96 17.04
C ARG A 92 -5.54 -15.37 18.14
N GLU A 93 -5.20 -15.69 19.37
CA GLU A 93 -5.96 -15.24 20.55
C GLU A 93 -5.85 -13.72 20.72
N GLU A 94 -4.70 -13.14 20.40
CA GLU A 94 -4.50 -11.70 20.42
C GLU A 94 -5.41 -10.98 19.42
N ILE A 95 -5.50 -11.46 18.17
CA ILE A 95 -6.40 -10.90 17.16
C ILE A 95 -7.87 -11.08 17.57
N GLU A 96 -8.23 -12.23 18.13
CA GLU A 96 -9.59 -12.48 18.65
C GLU A 96 -9.95 -11.52 19.79
N ASN A 97 -9.02 -11.25 20.70
CA ASN A 97 -9.22 -10.31 21.81
C ASN A 97 -9.29 -8.87 21.31
N ILE A 98 -8.41 -8.45 20.39
CA ILE A 98 -8.47 -7.13 19.76
C ILE A 98 -9.81 -6.93 19.07
N TYR A 99 -10.31 -7.95 18.36
CA TYR A 99 -11.64 -7.90 17.74
C TYR A 99 -12.76 -7.78 18.78
N GLY A 100 -12.67 -8.58 19.86
CA GLY A 100 -13.61 -8.55 20.99
C GLY A 100 -13.67 -7.19 21.67
N ASP A 101 -12.54 -6.49 21.74
CA ASP A 101 -12.41 -5.14 22.32
C ASP A 101 -12.81 -4.03 21.32
N GLY A 102 -13.33 -4.38 20.14
CA GLY A 102 -13.90 -3.45 19.17
C GLY A 102 -13.01 -3.13 17.96
N GLY A 103 -11.85 -3.77 17.83
CA GLY A 103 -10.99 -3.62 16.65
C GLY A 103 -11.67 -4.14 15.38
N ARG A 104 -11.71 -3.33 14.33
CA ARG A 104 -12.30 -3.70 13.02
C ARG A 104 -11.37 -3.49 11.83
N ILE A 105 -10.40 -2.58 11.96
CA ILE A 105 -9.47 -2.23 10.88
C ILE A 105 -8.07 -2.60 11.34
N PHE A 106 -7.47 -3.57 10.66
CA PHE A 106 -6.14 -4.11 10.95
C PHE A 106 -5.16 -3.62 9.88
N ILE A 107 -4.06 -2.98 10.30
CA ILE A 107 -3.09 -2.39 9.38
C ILE A 107 -1.73 -3.04 9.62
N GLU A 108 -1.17 -3.66 8.58
CA GLU A 108 0.17 -4.26 8.63
C GLU A 108 1.23 -3.26 8.15
N PHE A 109 2.09 -2.87 9.09
CA PHE A 109 3.28 -2.07 8.83
C PHE A 109 4.46 -3.00 8.62
N GLY A 110 4.85 -3.22 7.37
CA GLY A 110 6.00 -4.03 7.05
C GLY A 110 6.03 -4.46 5.59
N PRO A 111 7.11 -5.13 5.18
CA PRO A 111 7.19 -5.72 3.86
C PRO A 111 6.32 -6.98 3.79
N LYS A 112 5.59 -7.14 2.68
CA LYS A 112 4.63 -8.22 2.39
C LYS A 112 3.29 -8.05 3.13
N ASN A 113 2.47 -9.10 3.09
CA ASN A 113 1.12 -9.15 3.67
C ASN A 113 0.91 -10.41 4.52
N VAL A 114 1.92 -10.79 5.32
CA VAL A 114 1.88 -12.06 6.06
C VAL A 114 0.88 -11.96 7.21
N LEU A 115 0.96 -10.89 8.01
CA LEU A 115 0.06 -10.72 9.16
C LEU A 115 -1.37 -10.46 8.68
N THR A 116 -1.55 -9.71 7.60
CA THR A 116 -2.83 -9.45 6.94
C THR A 116 -3.53 -10.78 6.61
N LYS A 117 -2.83 -11.70 5.94
CA LYS A 117 -3.36 -13.04 5.63
C LYS A 117 -3.66 -13.87 6.87
N LEU A 118 -2.86 -13.75 7.93
CA LEU A 118 -3.14 -14.45 9.18
C LEU A 118 -4.41 -13.90 9.82
N VAL A 119 -4.58 -12.57 9.87
CA VAL A 119 -5.79 -11.92 10.37
C VAL A 119 -7.01 -12.35 9.56
N GLU A 120 -6.91 -12.38 8.22
CA GLU A 120 -7.97 -12.85 7.34
C GLU A 120 -8.42 -14.28 7.65
N ASN A 121 -7.46 -15.18 7.89
CA ASN A 121 -7.75 -16.56 8.27
C ASN A 121 -8.35 -16.68 9.68
N ILE A 122 -7.94 -15.81 10.62
CA ILE A 122 -8.43 -15.85 12.01
C ILE A 122 -9.86 -15.31 12.10
N LEU A 123 -10.18 -14.29 11.30
CA LEU A 123 -11.45 -13.57 11.35
C LEU A 123 -12.34 -13.85 10.14
N SER A 124 -12.12 -14.94 9.39
CA SER A 124 -12.74 -15.22 8.09
C SER A 124 -14.27 -15.14 8.02
N GLU A 125 -14.95 -15.28 9.16
CA GLU A 125 -16.42 -15.23 9.28
C GLU A 125 -16.94 -13.97 10.00
N LYS A 126 -16.08 -12.97 10.19
CA LYS A 126 -16.39 -11.74 10.93
C LYS A 126 -16.32 -10.54 10.00
N ASP A 127 -16.99 -9.45 10.39
CA ASP A 127 -16.89 -8.18 9.70
C ASP A 127 -15.64 -7.40 10.17
N PHE A 128 -14.63 -7.30 9.30
CA PHE A 128 -13.37 -6.58 9.52
C PHE A 128 -12.74 -6.16 8.18
N SER A 129 -11.73 -5.31 8.24
CA SER A 129 -10.86 -4.97 7.11
C SER A 129 -9.41 -5.15 7.51
N ALA A 130 -8.59 -5.77 6.65
CA ALA A 130 -7.16 -5.91 6.84
C ALA A 130 -6.39 -5.31 5.65
N ILE A 131 -5.41 -4.45 5.91
CA ILE A 131 -4.67 -3.71 4.88
C ILE A 131 -3.18 -3.77 5.16
N ALA A 132 -2.39 -4.24 4.20
CA ALA A 132 -0.93 -4.15 4.23
C ALA A 132 -0.46 -2.89 3.48
N LEU A 133 0.47 -2.14 4.09
CA LEU A 133 1.01 -0.92 3.47
C LEU A 133 2.03 -1.20 2.36
N ASN A 134 2.66 -2.38 2.37
CA ASN A 134 3.64 -2.78 1.37
C ASN A 134 3.52 -4.28 1.08
N GLU A 135 2.39 -4.69 0.51
CA GLU A 135 2.07 -6.11 0.28
C GLU A 135 3.04 -6.85 -0.64
N ASN A 136 3.80 -6.14 -1.47
CA ASN A 136 4.72 -6.74 -2.42
C ASN A 136 6.01 -5.93 -2.53
N PRO A 137 7.13 -6.41 -1.95
CA PRO A 137 8.40 -5.68 -1.96
C PRO A 137 9.06 -5.56 -3.34
N LYS A 138 8.50 -6.20 -4.38
CA LYS A 138 8.95 -6.06 -5.77
C LYS A 138 8.23 -4.96 -6.54
N LYS A 139 7.13 -4.41 -5.98
CA LYS A 139 6.39 -3.29 -6.55
C LYS A 139 6.87 -1.97 -5.95
N ASP A 140 6.44 -0.86 -6.54
CA ASP A 140 6.67 0.47 -6.01
C ASP A 140 6.00 0.62 -4.64
N SER A 141 6.80 0.86 -3.61
CA SER A 141 6.33 1.02 -2.24
C SER A 141 5.55 2.31 -2.01
N ASP A 142 5.84 3.38 -2.75
CA ASP A 142 5.11 4.65 -2.65
C ASP A 142 3.69 4.46 -3.20
N LEU A 143 3.57 3.80 -4.36
CA LEU A 143 2.27 3.47 -4.95
C LEU A 143 1.44 2.60 -3.99
N LEU A 144 2.01 1.50 -3.48
CA LEU A 144 1.30 0.59 -2.56
C LEU A 144 0.87 1.31 -1.27
N TYR A 145 1.72 2.18 -0.72
CA TYR A 145 1.39 2.99 0.44
C TYR A 145 0.21 3.91 0.13
N ARG A 146 0.24 4.67 -0.98
CA ARG A 146 -0.85 5.57 -1.38
C ARG A 146 -2.16 4.82 -1.60
N GLU A 147 -2.12 3.67 -2.28
CA GLU A 147 -3.29 2.81 -2.45
C GLU A 147 -3.88 2.36 -1.10
N ALA A 148 -3.03 1.98 -0.14
CA ALA A 148 -3.45 1.61 1.19
C ALA A 148 -4.08 2.79 1.95
N ILE A 149 -3.51 4.00 1.85
CA ILE A 149 -4.10 5.20 2.43
C ILE A 149 -5.48 5.49 1.83
N VAL A 150 -5.64 5.39 0.51
CA VAL A 150 -6.95 5.57 -0.15
C VAL A 150 -7.97 4.55 0.38
N LYS A 151 -7.59 3.27 0.52
CA LYS A 151 -8.46 2.26 1.13
C LYS A 151 -8.89 2.63 2.55
N LEU A 152 -7.96 3.12 3.38
CA LEU A 152 -8.25 3.57 4.74
C LEU A 152 -9.19 4.79 4.77
N CYS A 153 -9.03 5.74 3.86
CA CYS A 153 -9.95 6.87 3.71
C CYS A 153 -11.36 6.41 3.32
N VAL A 154 -11.47 5.43 2.41
CA VAL A 154 -12.77 4.84 2.02
C VAL A 154 -13.44 4.14 3.20
N LEU A 155 -12.65 3.51 4.08
CA LEU A 155 -13.14 2.94 5.35
C LEU A 155 -13.52 4.01 6.41
N GLY A 156 -13.38 5.30 6.08
CA GLY A 156 -13.79 6.41 6.94
C GLY A 156 -12.72 6.92 7.90
N LEU A 157 -11.45 6.49 7.77
CA LEU A 157 -10.39 7.08 8.58
C LEU A 157 -10.07 8.51 8.09
N PRO A 158 -9.95 9.49 9.01
CA PRO A 158 -9.68 10.89 8.67
C PRO A 158 -8.19 11.12 8.38
N LEU A 159 -7.62 10.39 7.42
CA LEU A 159 -6.20 10.50 7.05
C LEU A 159 -5.99 11.68 6.10
N GLN A 160 -5.82 12.86 6.68
CA GLN A 160 -5.39 14.07 5.97
C GLN A 160 -3.87 14.23 6.08
N ASN A 161 -3.22 14.79 5.05
CA ASN A 161 -1.78 15.05 5.05
C ASN A 161 -0.93 13.80 5.39
N HIS A 162 -1.17 12.69 4.69
CA HIS A 162 -0.54 11.39 4.95
C HIS A 162 0.97 11.33 4.61
N ASP A 163 1.50 12.36 3.94
CA ASP A 163 2.93 12.52 3.72
C ASP A 163 3.34 13.99 4.00
N PRO A 164 3.58 14.35 5.28
CA PRO A 164 3.99 15.70 5.66
C PRO A 164 5.36 16.11 5.10
N TYR A 165 6.15 15.14 4.66
CA TYR A 165 7.50 15.32 4.13
C TYR A 165 7.56 15.09 2.61
N ALA A 166 6.39 15.06 1.94
CA ALA A 166 6.30 14.93 0.50
C ALA A 166 7.15 16.02 -0.16
N LEU A 167 8.10 15.59 -0.97
CA LEU A 167 8.82 16.52 -1.83
C LEU A 167 7.82 17.13 -2.82
N PRO A 168 7.91 18.45 -3.11
CA PRO A 168 7.08 19.07 -4.12
C PRO A 168 7.20 18.29 -5.42
N ASN A 169 6.07 17.92 -6.01
CA ASN A 169 6.08 17.19 -7.27
C ASN A 169 6.80 18.06 -8.30
N LYS A 170 7.92 17.58 -8.84
CA LYS A 170 8.63 18.31 -9.88
C LYS A 170 7.78 18.18 -11.12
N GLU A 171 7.09 19.25 -11.51
CA GLU A 171 6.40 19.30 -12.80
C GLU A 171 7.41 18.91 -13.87
N ILE A 172 7.23 17.73 -14.47
CA ILE A 172 7.98 17.36 -15.66
C ILE A 172 7.42 18.29 -16.73
N PRO A 173 8.22 19.21 -17.30
CA PRO A 173 7.72 20.08 -18.34
C PRO A 173 7.16 19.18 -19.45
N GLU A 174 5.87 19.33 -19.76
CA GLU A 174 5.29 18.69 -20.93
C GLU A 174 6.13 19.12 -22.12
N ASN A 175 6.93 18.21 -22.68
CA ASN A 175 7.57 18.46 -23.96
C ASN A 175 6.45 18.37 -25.00
N LYS A 176 5.73 19.47 -25.18
CA LYS A 176 4.72 19.62 -26.21
C LYS A 176 5.47 19.53 -27.53
N SER A 177 5.55 18.33 -28.09
CA SER A 177 5.85 18.21 -29.51
C SER A 177 4.81 19.07 -30.23
N ALA A 178 5.24 19.82 -31.25
CA ALA A 178 4.40 20.75 -32.00
C ALA A 178 3.21 20.07 -32.72
N LEU A 179 3.06 18.74 -32.56
CA LEU A 179 2.04 17.88 -33.17
C LEU A 179 1.28 17.04 -32.12
N SER A 180 1.24 17.45 -30.85
CA SER A 180 0.42 16.79 -29.85
C SER A 180 -1.03 17.30 -29.90
N VAL A 181 -1.88 16.60 -30.66
CA VAL A 181 -3.33 16.83 -30.62
C VAL A 181 -3.88 16.20 -29.34
N ARG A 182 -4.46 17.01 -28.44
CA ARG A 182 -5.23 16.50 -27.29
C ARG A 182 -6.47 15.78 -27.82
N LEU A 183 -6.58 14.48 -27.57
CA LEU A 183 -7.81 13.72 -27.78
C LEU A 183 -8.76 13.96 -26.60
N ASN A 184 -9.48 15.08 -26.65
CA ASN A 184 -10.71 15.29 -25.88
C ASN A 184 -11.92 14.99 -26.77
N GLY A 185 -13.06 14.63 -26.17
CA GLY A 185 -14.29 14.25 -26.89
C GLY A 185 -14.87 15.30 -27.85
N THR A 186 -14.29 16.50 -27.88
CA THR A 186 -14.56 17.58 -28.84
C THR A 186 -13.90 17.37 -30.21
N ASN A 187 -12.93 16.46 -30.33
CA ASN A 187 -12.24 16.14 -31.60
C ASN A 187 -12.80 14.89 -32.31
N TYR A 188 -13.93 14.35 -31.84
CA TYR A 188 -14.60 13.26 -32.54
C TYR A 188 -15.32 13.81 -33.79
N ILE A 189 -14.71 13.61 -34.95
CA ILE A 189 -15.35 13.85 -36.25
C ILE A 189 -16.05 12.55 -36.63
N SER A 190 -17.38 12.63 -36.81
CA SER A 190 -18.17 11.47 -37.25
C SER A 190 -17.70 10.98 -38.64
N GLU A 191 -17.85 9.68 -38.92
CA GLU A 191 -17.49 9.11 -40.23
C GLU A 191 -18.23 9.80 -41.38
N ALA A 192 -19.47 10.23 -41.15
CA ALA A 192 -20.26 11.00 -42.13
C ALA A 192 -19.58 12.34 -42.47
N THR A 193 -19.11 13.08 -41.47
CA THR A 193 -18.43 14.37 -41.67
C THR A 193 -17.06 14.21 -42.34
N LYS A 194 -16.35 13.10 -42.06
CA LYS A 194 -15.09 12.76 -42.75
C LYS A 194 -15.32 12.46 -44.23
N ASN A 195 -16.34 11.66 -44.55
CA ASN A 195 -16.67 11.32 -45.93
C ASN A 195 -17.14 12.55 -46.72
N ASP A 196 -17.91 13.45 -46.10
CA ASP A 196 -18.35 14.69 -46.75
C ASP A 196 -17.15 15.62 -47.07
N TYR A 197 -16.18 15.70 -46.16
CA TYR A 197 -14.94 16.44 -46.40
C TYR A 197 -14.07 15.81 -47.51
N GLU A 198 -13.93 14.49 -47.53
CA GLU A 198 -13.19 13.80 -48.60
C GLU A 198 -13.89 13.90 -49.97
N ASN A 199 -15.23 13.87 -49.98
CA ASN A 199 -16.01 14.07 -51.20
C ASN A 199 -15.85 15.50 -51.73
N THR A 200 -15.96 16.51 -50.87
CA THR A 200 -15.83 17.93 -51.26
C THR A 200 -14.43 18.29 -51.78
N LEU A 201 -13.37 17.66 -51.25
CA LEU A 201 -12.00 17.81 -51.77
C LEU A 201 -11.78 17.15 -53.13
N ASN A 202 -12.50 16.07 -53.42
CA ASN A 202 -12.39 15.31 -54.66
C ASN A 202 -13.43 15.69 -55.72
N ASP A 203 -14.35 16.62 -55.42
CA ASP A 203 -15.44 17.06 -56.32
C ASP A 203 -14.98 18.01 -57.45
N GLY A 204 -13.68 18.02 -57.79
CA GLY A 204 -13.18 18.59 -59.04
C GLY A 204 -13.42 20.09 -59.27
N PHE A 205 -13.90 20.86 -58.29
CA PHE A 205 -14.19 22.29 -58.44
C PHE A 205 -12.90 23.11 -58.61
N LYS A 206 -12.52 23.33 -59.87
CA LYS A 206 -11.52 24.33 -60.26
C LYS A 206 -12.16 25.72 -60.18
N VAL A 207 -11.71 26.53 -59.22
CA VAL A 207 -12.02 27.97 -59.21
C VAL A 207 -11.43 28.60 -60.48
N LYS A 208 -12.28 28.94 -61.44
CA LYS A 208 -11.90 29.78 -62.58
C LYS A 208 -11.85 31.23 -62.12
N ASN A 209 -10.66 31.79 -61.96
CA ASN A 209 -10.50 33.24 -61.96
C ASN A 209 -10.82 33.76 -63.37
N LEU A 210 -11.97 34.42 -63.53
CA LEU A 210 -12.31 35.24 -64.68
C LEU A 210 -11.98 36.70 -64.34
N VAL A 211 -11.10 37.25 -65.16
CA VAL A 211 -10.43 38.56 -65.14
C VAL A 211 -11.41 39.70 -65.46
N THR A 212 -11.15 40.91 -64.96
CA THR A 212 -11.21 42.14 -65.79
C THR A 212 -10.29 43.21 -65.23
N SER A 213 -9.18 43.41 -65.95
CA SER A 213 -8.44 44.67 -66.01
C SER A 213 -9.20 45.64 -66.92
N GLU A 214 -9.45 46.87 -66.47
CA GLU A 214 -9.25 48.05 -67.32
C GLU A 214 -9.19 49.35 -66.49
N SER A 215 -8.28 50.19 -66.92
CA SER A 215 -7.76 51.42 -66.34
C SER A 215 -8.72 52.61 -66.34
N LYS A 216 -8.59 53.51 -65.36
CA LYS A 216 -8.54 54.97 -65.59
C LYS A 216 -7.87 55.73 -64.44
N SER A 217 -7.18 56.78 -64.87
CA SER A 217 -6.22 57.67 -64.22
C SER A 217 -6.85 58.83 -63.42
N GLU A 218 -5.98 59.57 -62.72
CA GLU A 218 -6.14 60.91 -62.10
C GLU A 218 -6.85 60.94 -60.73
N SER A 219 -6.50 61.78 -59.75
CA SER A 219 -5.36 62.65 -59.47
C SER A 219 -5.49 63.13 -58.01
N ASN A 220 -4.37 63.39 -57.34
CA ASN A 220 -4.14 64.39 -56.29
C ASN A 220 -5.10 64.63 -55.09
N SER A 221 -4.48 64.53 -53.91
CA SER A 221 -4.32 65.59 -52.90
C SER A 221 -5.10 65.53 -51.57
N ASN A 222 -4.28 65.65 -50.51
CA ASN A 222 -4.43 66.53 -49.34
C ASN A 222 -5.32 66.15 -48.11
N LYS A 223 -4.61 66.12 -46.97
CA LYS A 223 -4.86 66.81 -45.67
C LYS A 223 -5.91 66.31 -44.68
N GLY A 224 -5.48 66.39 -43.41
CA GLY A 224 -6.32 66.58 -42.21
C GLY A 224 -6.39 65.33 -41.37
N SER A 225 -5.47 65.13 -40.40
CA SER A 225 -5.53 65.63 -39.01
C SER A 225 -6.11 64.57 -38.08
#